data_AF-A0A5B8L4J4-F1
#
_entry.id   AF-A0A5B8L4J4-F1
#
_cell.length_a   1.000
_cell.length_b   1.000
_cell.length_c   1.000
_cell.angle_alpha   90.00
_cell.angle_beta   90.00
_cell.angle_gamma   90.00
#
_symmetry.space_group_name_H-M   'P 1'
#
loop_
_entity.id
_entity.type
_entity.pdbx_description
1 polymer ?
#
loop_
_entity_poly.entity_id
_entity_poly.type
_entity_poly.pdbx_seq_one_letter_code
_entity_poly.pdbx_strand_id
1 'polypeptide(L)'
;MSSFVAALPMYDWPEVRAETDAQWAAIRDRLVAAGIDAPVVLARRNADLPAVPGGIRDAHGAVIAPDPATLPPDEFDFATLWRHPALLFGQTCWGPMQETGLSKEVAVVGQPDYAPYKGGRGTSYSSALLMRRGSASAWGNRGAPRPPDGRPVLPVEILKGRRLAFNEPHSMSGMIALRQDLEAAGQDIGVFSALVETGAHRLSIRAVAEGRADIAAIDCRTWSLAQRFEPAAREVAVVGWTGFRPGLPYISSRVVADLHEAIRNAIQDRPDARLLRRKLIEGGIASPDEIRGCTQAEIRQIEDRYGPLPDAYKEILRLIGHGAGRLVDRMEFWIYADRLDEVNRHGRSAMQDFEADGVSLPETGPVFFISARQGDYPTFIPASEGSDAAVFMMNGDRNTVERIHDSVWDWIMEFVRDAEYFIGKGLR
;
A
#
# COMPACT_ATOMS: atom_id res chain seq x y z
N MET A 1 -19.92 -19.19 -7.50
CA MET A 1 -18.80 -18.78 -6.62
C MET A 1 -17.55 -18.95 -7.43
N SER A 2 -16.64 -17.98 -7.43
CA SER A 2 -15.36 -18.06 -8.15
C SER A 2 -14.59 -19.32 -7.73
N SER A 3 -13.90 -19.95 -8.68
CA SER A 3 -12.99 -21.06 -8.41
C SER A 3 -11.62 -20.61 -7.88
N PHE A 4 -11.34 -19.30 -7.90
CA PHE A 4 -10.08 -18.73 -7.44
C PHE A 4 -10.06 -18.49 -5.93
N VAL A 5 -8.84 -18.45 -5.38
CA VAL A 5 -8.56 -18.17 -3.97
C VAL A 5 -7.84 -16.83 -3.86
N ALA A 6 -8.25 -16.01 -2.90
CA ALA A 6 -7.49 -14.84 -2.46
C ALA A 6 -7.30 -14.88 -0.94
N ALA A 7 -6.11 -14.54 -0.44
CA ALA A 7 -5.81 -14.55 0.99
C ALA A 7 -4.73 -13.53 1.37
N LEU A 8 -4.91 -12.81 2.48
CA LEU A 8 -3.95 -11.83 3.00
C LEU A 8 -3.54 -12.13 4.44
N PRO A 9 -3.02 -13.34 4.74
CA PRO A 9 -2.91 -13.84 6.12
C PRO A 9 -1.89 -13.10 7.00
N MET A 10 -0.92 -12.39 6.41
CA MET A 10 0.26 -11.91 7.16
C MET A 10 -0.06 -10.77 8.15
N TYR A 11 -1.06 -9.94 7.87
CA TYR A 11 -1.45 -8.79 8.69
C TYR A 11 -2.93 -8.78 9.08
N ASP A 12 -3.66 -9.88 8.86
CA ASP A 12 -5.11 -9.98 9.03
C ASP A 12 -5.53 -10.25 10.49
N TRP A 13 -5.19 -9.33 11.40
CA TRP A 13 -5.65 -9.39 12.78
C TRP A 13 -7.17 -9.19 12.84
N PRO A 14 -7.90 -9.83 13.78
CA PRO A 14 -9.35 -9.66 13.92
C PRO A 14 -9.80 -8.19 13.97
N GLU A 15 -9.01 -7.35 14.64
CA GLU A 15 -9.27 -5.92 14.82
C GLU A 15 -9.19 -5.10 13.52
N VAL A 16 -8.53 -5.62 12.46
CA VAL A 16 -8.35 -4.90 11.18
C VAL A 16 -8.93 -5.61 9.96
N ARG A 17 -9.71 -6.68 10.17
CA ARG A 17 -10.32 -7.46 9.08
C ARG A 17 -11.18 -6.61 8.16
N ALA A 18 -11.90 -5.62 8.70
CA ALA A 18 -12.72 -4.72 7.89
C ALA A 18 -11.85 -3.88 6.94
N GLU A 19 -10.70 -3.37 7.39
CA GLU A 19 -9.77 -2.68 6.49
C GLU A 19 -9.13 -3.63 5.47
N THR A 20 -8.76 -4.85 5.87
CA THR A 20 -8.21 -5.87 4.96
C THR A 20 -9.23 -6.26 3.88
N ASP A 21 -10.49 -6.48 4.27
CA ASP A 21 -11.59 -6.82 3.36
C ASP A 21 -11.89 -5.65 2.41
N ALA A 22 -11.85 -4.41 2.89
CA ALA A 22 -12.01 -3.23 2.04
C ALA A 22 -10.87 -3.07 1.04
N GLN A 23 -9.62 -3.36 1.46
CA GLN A 23 -8.47 -3.37 0.55
C GLN A 23 -8.65 -4.45 -0.53
N TRP A 24 -9.06 -5.66 -0.15
CA TRP A 24 -9.33 -6.72 -1.11
C TRP A 24 -10.47 -6.36 -2.05
N ALA A 25 -11.58 -5.80 -1.55
CA ALA A 25 -12.71 -5.38 -2.38
C ALA A 25 -12.28 -4.41 -3.48
N ALA A 26 -11.45 -3.42 -3.16
CA ALA A 26 -10.93 -2.47 -4.16
C ALA A 26 -10.06 -3.15 -5.24
N ILE A 27 -9.20 -4.10 -4.83
CA ILE A 27 -8.40 -4.89 -5.79
C ILE A 27 -9.32 -5.78 -6.63
N ARG A 28 -10.31 -6.43 -6.00
CA ARG A 28 -11.29 -7.30 -6.65
C ARG A 28 -12.09 -6.56 -7.70
N ASP A 29 -12.58 -5.36 -7.39
CA ASP A 29 -13.38 -4.57 -8.32
C ASP A 29 -12.57 -4.22 -9.58
N ARG A 30 -11.27 -3.93 -9.44
CA ARG A 30 -10.36 -3.72 -10.58
C ARG A 30 -10.10 -5.01 -11.38
N LEU A 31 -9.98 -6.15 -10.70
CA LEU A 31 -9.86 -7.45 -11.37
C LEU A 31 -11.13 -7.81 -12.15
N VAL A 32 -12.30 -7.57 -11.57
CA VAL A 32 -13.61 -7.80 -12.21
C VAL A 32 -13.79 -6.87 -13.41
N ALA A 33 -13.40 -5.60 -13.29
CA ALA A 33 -13.40 -4.65 -14.42
C ALA A 33 -12.46 -5.11 -15.56
N ALA A 34 -11.40 -5.84 -15.24
CA ALA A 34 -10.51 -6.48 -16.21
C ALA A 34 -11.01 -7.86 -16.71
N GLY A 35 -12.25 -8.25 -16.38
CA GLY A 35 -12.86 -9.52 -16.82
C GLY A 35 -12.44 -10.75 -16.01
N ILE A 36 -11.80 -10.58 -14.85
CA ILE A 36 -11.34 -11.69 -14.00
C ILE A 36 -12.37 -11.98 -12.91
N ASP A 37 -12.82 -13.23 -12.82
CA ASP A 37 -13.76 -13.70 -11.78
C ASP A 37 -13.08 -13.84 -10.42
N ALA A 38 -12.66 -12.72 -9.81
CA ALA A 38 -11.97 -12.72 -8.53
C ALA A 38 -12.94 -13.03 -7.35
N PRO A 39 -12.49 -13.80 -6.32
CA PRO A 39 -13.37 -14.25 -5.24
C PRO A 39 -13.86 -13.10 -4.37
N VAL A 40 -15.12 -13.17 -3.93
CA VAL A 40 -15.78 -12.11 -3.15
C VAL A 40 -15.13 -11.92 -1.78
N VAL A 41 -14.74 -13.01 -1.13
CA VAL A 41 -14.20 -13.03 0.24
C VAL A 41 -12.78 -13.58 0.26
N LEU A 42 -11.98 -13.10 1.22
CA LEU A 42 -10.66 -13.66 1.50
C LEU A 42 -10.78 -15.00 2.25
N ALA A 43 -9.99 -15.99 1.84
CA ALA A 43 -9.83 -17.23 2.57
C ALA A 43 -9.05 -16.98 3.87
N ARG A 44 -9.54 -17.56 4.98
CA ARG A 44 -8.97 -17.42 6.33
C ARG A 44 -8.77 -18.75 7.07
N ARG A 45 -9.18 -19.86 6.45
CA ARG A 45 -9.06 -21.23 6.96
C ARG A 45 -9.06 -22.25 5.83
N ASN A 46 -8.68 -23.48 6.13
CA ASN A 46 -8.59 -24.58 5.18
C ASN A 46 -9.94 -24.88 4.51
N ALA A 47 -11.05 -24.76 5.24
CA ALA A 47 -12.40 -24.97 4.69
C ALA A 47 -12.82 -23.94 3.62
N ASP A 48 -12.12 -22.80 3.52
CA ASP A 48 -12.39 -21.79 2.50
C ASP A 48 -11.63 -22.10 1.18
N LEU A 49 -10.73 -23.09 1.18
CA LEU A 49 -9.94 -23.48 0.02
C LEU A 49 -10.67 -24.58 -0.78
N PRO A 50 -10.73 -24.47 -2.11
CA PRO A 50 -11.19 -25.56 -2.96
C PRO A 50 -10.38 -26.84 -2.72
N ALA A 51 -11.06 -28.00 -2.78
CA ALA A 51 -10.37 -29.28 -2.70
C ALA A 51 -9.46 -29.50 -3.92
N VAL A 52 -8.33 -30.17 -3.71
CA VAL A 52 -7.42 -30.60 -4.77
C VAL A 52 -7.20 -32.11 -4.63
N PRO A 53 -8.11 -32.94 -5.17
CA PRO A 53 -8.07 -34.38 -4.99
C PRO A 53 -6.71 -34.98 -5.38
N GLY A 54 -6.10 -35.72 -4.44
CA GLY A 54 -4.78 -36.32 -4.63
C GLY A 54 -3.60 -35.38 -4.33
N GLY A 55 -3.85 -34.22 -3.74
CA GLY A 55 -2.85 -33.25 -3.29
C GLY A 55 -2.41 -32.27 -4.39
N ILE A 56 -1.83 -31.16 -3.94
CA ILE A 56 -1.25 -30.14 -4.82
C ILE A 56 0.09 -30.64 -5.36
N ARG A 57 0.30 -30.49 -6.67
CA ARG A 57 1.47 -31.02 -7.37
C ARG A 57 2.29 -29.93 -8.05
N ASP A 58 3.59 -30.14 -8.14
CA ASP A 58 4.48 -29.31 -8.93
C ASP A 58 4.39 -29.63 -10.43
N ALA A 59 5.18 -28.93 -11.25
CA ALA A 59 5.25 -29.15 -12.70
C ALA A 59 5.74 -30.55 -13.10
N HIS A 60 6.36 -31.30 -12.20
CA HIS A 60 6.83 -32.67 -12.43
C HIS A 60 5.85 -33.73 -11.89
N GLY A 61 4.71 -33.30 -11.34
CA GLY A 61 3.68 -34.18 -10.78
C GLY A 61 3.95 -34.66 -9.35
N ALA A 62 5.02 -34.19 -8.69
CA ALA A 62 5.32 -34.50 -7.29
C ALA A 62 4.36 -33.77 -6.35
N VAL A 63 3.85 -34.45 -5.32
CA VAL A 63 2.96 -33.82 -4.32
C VAL A 63 3.79 -32.89 -3.43
N ILE A 64 3.47 -31.60 -3.46
CA ILE A 64 4.18 -30.52 -2.74
C ILE A 64 3.37 -29.91 -1.60
N ALA A 65 2.07 -30.20 -1.54
CA ALA A 65 1.19 -29.88 -0.42
C ALA A 65 -0.03 -30.82 -0.41
N PRO A 66 -0.65 -31.07 0.76
CA PRO A 66 -1.84 -31.91 0.87
C PRO A 66 -3.05 -31.28 0.17
N ASP A 67 -4.09 -32.09 -0.01
CA ASP A 67 -5.41 -31.58 -0.40
C ASP A 67 -5.99 -30.76 0.77
N PRO A 68 -6.40 -29.49 0.58
CA PRO A 68 -7.00 -28.70 1.65
C PRO A 68 -8.16 -29.41 2.37
N ALA A 69 -8.94 -30.22 1.66
CA ALA A 69 -10.06 -30.97 2.23
C ALA A 69 -9.65 -32.08 3.22
N THR A 70 -8.37 -32.43 3.28
CA THR A 70 -7.82 -33.43 4.21
C THR A 70 -7.26 -32.81 5.50
N LEU A 71 -7.17 -31.48 5.55
CA LEU A 71 -6.66 -30.74 6.70
C LEU A 71 -7.77 -30.39 7.69
N PRO A 72 -7.45 -30.09 8.97
CA PRO A 72 -8.43 -29.57 9.92
C PRO A 72 -9.10 -28.30 9.37
N PRO A 73 -10.45 -28.26 9.27
CA PRO A 73 -11.15 -27.24 8.48
C PRO A 73 -11.02 -25.82 9.03
N ASP A 74 -10.87 -25.67 10.35
CA ASP A 74 -10.80 -24.38 11.04
C ASP A 74 -9.36 -23.88 11.27
N GLU A 75 -8.35 -24.68 10.93
CA GLU A 75 -6.96 -24.23 10.87
C GLU A 75 -6.68 -23.52 9.54
N PHE A 76 -5.47 -22.96 9.40
CA PHE A 76 -5.05 -22.35 8.13
C PHE A 76 -3.61 -22.72 7.78
N ASP A 77 -3.45 -23.75 6.97
CA ASP A 77 -2.14 -24.22 6.54
C ASP A 77 -1.58 -23.35 5.42
N PHE A 78 -0.61 -22.49 5.76
CA PHE A 78 -0.03 -21.55 4.80
C PHE A 78 0.75 -22.23 3.68
N ALA A 79 1.38 -23.37 3.95
CA ALA A 79 2.12 -24.11 2.93
C ALA A 79 1.21 -24.61 1.80
N THR A 80 -0.01 -25.07 2.17
CA THR A 80 -1.08 -25.49 1.26
C THR A 80 -1.72 -24.31 0.56
N LEU A 81 -2.07 -23.24 1.29
CA LEU A 81 -2.61 -22.00 0.71
C LEU A 81 -1.70 -21.45 -0.40
N TRP A 82 -0.41 -21.26 -0.09
CA TRP A 82 0.51 -20.59 -1.00
C TRP A 82 0.81 -21.42 -2.26
N ARG A 83 0.68 -22.75 -2.17
CA ARG A 83 0.87 -23.66 -3.32
C ARG A 83 -0.43 -23.96 -4.05
N HIS A 84 -1.58 -23.49 -3.57
CA HIS A 84 -2.86 -23.81 -4.17
C HIS A 84 -2.91 -23.36 -5.65
N PRO A 85 -3.26 -24.24 -6.61
CA PRO A 85 -3.18 -23.93 -8.03
C PRO A 85 -4.11 -22.78 -8.43
N ALA A 86 -5.25 -22.62 -7.73
CA ALA A 86 -6.19 -21.53 -7.93
C ALA A 86 -5.89 -20.25 -7.12
N LEU A 87 -4.71 -20.13 -6.49
CA LEU A 87 -4.33 -18.91 -5.77
C LEU A 87 -4.16 -17.74 -6.76
N LEU A 88 -5.18 -16.88 -6.85
CA LEU A 88 -5.18 -15.70 -7.69
C LEU A 88 -4.34 -14.59 -7.04
N PHE A 89 -4.52 -14.38 -5.73
CA PHE A 89 -3.83 -13.32 -5.00
C PHE A 89 -3.57 -13.73 -3.54
N GLY A 90 -2.31 -13.79 -3.16
CA GLY A 90 -1.84 -14.19 -1.83
C GLY A 90 -0.86 -13.21 -1.24
N GLN A 91 -0.60 -13.31 0.07
CA GLN A 91 0.56 -12.67 0.70
C GLN A 91 1.38 -13.71 1.47
N THR A 92 2.70 -13.61 1.37
CA THR A 92 3.65 -14.49 2.09
C THR A 92 4.80 -13.67 2.67
N CYS A 93 5.75 -14.36 3.30
CA CYS A 93 7.01 -13.82 3.78
C CYS A 93 8.16 -14.25 2.85
N TRP A 94 9.26 -13.49 2.83
CA TRP A 94 10.45 -13.86 2.06
C TRP A 94 11.17 -15.10 2.59
N GLY A 95 10.98 -15.44 3.86
CA GLY A 95 11.62 -16.61 4.45
C GLY A 95 11.13 -17.93 3.83
N PRO A 96 9.82 -18.22 3.78
CA PRO A 96 9.30 -19.39 3.04
C PRO A 96 9.71 -19.42 1.56
N MET A 97 9.78 -18.26 0.90
CA MET A 97 10.23 -18.13 -0.50
C MET A 97 11.68 -18.59 -0.70
N GLN A 98 12.54 -18.34 0.29
CA GLN A 98 13.97 -18.68 0.26
C GLN A 98 14.24 -20.11 0.76
N GLU A 99 13.59 -20.52 1.85
CA GLU A 99 13.97 -21.72 2.63
C GLU A 99 13.15 -22.97 2.28
N THR A 100 11.97 -22.84 1.66
CA THR A 100 11.03 -23.98 1.46
C THR A 100 10.79 -24.34 -0.02
N GLY A 101 11.49 -23.68 -0.93
CA GLY A 101 11.29 -23.85 -2.38
C GLY A 101 10.02 -23.18 -2.93
N LEU A 102 9.23 -22.46 -2.11
CA LEU A 102 7.99 -21.80 -2.53
C LEU A 102 8.18 -20.89 -3.75
N SER A 103 9.33 -20.23 -3.88
CA SER A 103 9.66 -19.36 -5.03
C SER A 103 9.61 -20.06 -6.39
N LYS A 104 9.68 -21.38 -6.44
CA LYS A 104 9.53 -22.19 -7.66
C LYS A 104 8.07 -22.38 -8.08
N GLU A 105 7.14 -22.26 -7.14
CA GLU A 105 5.72 -22.60 -7.32
C GLU A 105 4.83 -21.36 -7.53
N VAL A 106 5.29 -20.20 -7.06
CA VAL A 106 4.54 -18.94 -7.15
C VAL A 106 5.31 -17.86 -7.91
N ALA A 107 4.60 -16.83 -8.34
CA ALA A 107 5.17 -15.60 -8.87
C ALA A 107 4.92 -14.46 -7.89
N VAL A 108 5.90 -13.57 -7.74
CA VAL A 108 5.69 -12.30 -7.04
C VAL A 108 4.96 -11.36 -7.99
N VAL A 109 3.77 -10.91 -7.58
CA VAL A 109 2.93 -9.99 -8.36
C VAL A 109 2.97 -8.57 -7.82
N GLY A 110 3.55 -8.33 -6.65
CA GLY A 110 3.85 -6.98 -6.16
C GLY A 110 4.27 -6.95 -4.70
N GLN A 111 4.36 -5.74 -4.14
CA GLN A 111 4.75 -5.50 -2.75
C GLN A 111 3.99 -4.30 -2.17
N PRO A 112 3.61 -4.32 -0.89
CA PRO A 112 3.04 -3.16 -0.23
C PRO A 112 4.09 -2.07 0.05
N ASP A 113 3.62 -0.83 0.19
CA ASP A 113 4.43 0.27 0.71
C ASP A 113 4.52 0.20 2.24
N TYR A 114 5.75 0.28 2.76
CA TYR A 114 6.07 0.29 4.18
C TYR A 114 6.44 1.69 4.69
N ALA A 115 6.54 2.72 3.83
CA ALA A 115 6.86 4.09 4.25
C ALA A 115 5.97 4.63 5.39
N PRO A 116 4.67 4.29 5.52
CA PRO A 116 3.84 4.75 6.64
C PRO A 116 4.25 4.21 8.02
N TYR A 117 5.06 3.14 8.08
CA TYR A 117 5.41 2.49 9.34
C TYR A 117 6.79 2.91 9.83
N LYS A 118 6.91 3.18 11.13
CA LYS A 118 8.22 3.41 11.76
C LYS A 118 9.09 2.16 11.61
N GLY A 119 10.08 2.23 10.72
CA GLY A 119 10.90 1.08 10.33
C GLY A 119 10.81 0.73 8.85
N GLY A 120 9.91 1.36 8.09
CA GLY A 120 9.76 1.15 6.65
C GLY A 120 10.26 2.32 5.79
N ARG A 121 10.53 2.02 4.52
CA ARG A 121 10.85 2.99 3.47
C ARG A 121 10.53 2.38 2.11
N GLY A 122 9.54 2.95 1.40
CA GLY A 122 9.04 2.38 0.15
C GLY A 122 8.69 0.90 0.35
N THR A 123 9.15 0.04 -0.53
CA THR A 123 8.89 -1.40 -0.43
C THR A 123 9.79 -2.16 0.55
N SER A 124 10.59 -1.48 1.39
CA SER A 124 11.51 -2.12 2.34
C SER A 124 11.10 -1.88 3.79
N TYR A 125 11.45 -2.81 4.67
CA TYR A 125 11.21 -2.71 6.11
C TYR A 125 12.38 -3.23 6.95
N SER A 126 12.41 -2.78 8.21
CA SER A 126 13.23 -3.34 9.29
C SER A 126 12.34 -3.92 10.38
N SER A 127 12.81 -4.98 11.04
CA SER A 127 12.20 -5.51 12.24
C SER A 127 12.66 -4.71 13.47
N ALA A 128 11.73 -4.36 14.34
CA ALA A 128 12.00 -3.82 15.66
C ALA A 128 12.48 -4.93 16.59
N LEU A 129 13.59 -4.70 17.28
CA LEU A 129 14.06 -5.55 18.38
C LEU A 129 13.44 -5.05 19.67
N LEU A 130 12.57 -5.86 20.29
CA LEU A 130 11.77 -5.48 21.46
C LEU A 130 12.28 -6.17 22.72
N MET A 131 12.43 -5.41 23.81
CA MET A 131 12.68 -5.93 25.16
C MET A 131 11.68 -5.33 26.15
N ARG A 132 11.50 -5.94 27.33
CA ARG A 132 10.64 -5.37 28.39
C ARG A 132 11.13 -3.98 28.81
N ARG A 133 10.22 -3.03 29.00
CA ARG A 133 10.51 -1.71 29.57
C ARG A 133 11.22 -1.84 30.93
N GLY A 134 12.11 -0.90 31.21
CA GLY A 134 12.95 -0.92 32.42
C GLY A 134 14.15 -1.87 32.35
N SER A 135 14.25 -2.73 31.32
CA SER A 135 15.48 -3.48 31.04
C SER A 135 16.61 -2.53 30.64
N ALA A 136 17.87 -2.93 30.89
CA ALA A 136 19.04 -2.18 30.47
C ALA A 136 18.96 -1.88 28.96
N SER A 137 18.80 -0.60 28.61
CA SER A 137 18.86 -0.12 27.23
C SER A 137 19.61 1.19 27.20
N ALA A 138 20.50 1.36 26.22
CA ALA A 138 21.21 2.61 26.00
C ALA A 138 20.27 3.80 25.69
N TRP A 139 19.01 3.51 25.36
CA TRP A 139 18.02 4.46 24.87
C TRP A 139 16.92 4.79 25.89
N GLY A 140 16.93 4.14 27.06
CA GLY A 140 15.89 4.27 28.08
C GLY A 140 14.47 4.10 27.51
N ASN A 141 13.52 4.89 28.01
CA ASN A 141 12.12 4.83 27.57
C ASN A 141 11.86 5.42 26.17
N ARG A 142 12.85 6.10 25.55
CA ARG A 142 12.70 6.71 24.22
C ARG A 142 12.78 5.68 23.09
N GLY A 143 13.42 4.54 23.34
CA GLY A 143 13.65 3.47 22.38
C GLY A 143 14.69 3.83 21.31
N ALA A 144 15.29 2.82 20.70
CA ALA A 144 16.33 3.01 19.70
C ALA A 144 15.79 3.75 18.46
N PRO A 145 16.48 4.82 17.99
CA PRO A 145 16.13 5.45 16.74
C PRO A 145 16.39 4.48 15.58
N ARG A 146 15.59 4.60 14.52
CA ARG A 146 15.78 3.83 13.29
C ARG A 146 16.71 4.60 12.34
N PRO A 147 17.83 4.03 11.84
CA PRO A 147 18.80 4.74 11.00
C PRO A 147 18.34 4.99 9.55
N PRO A 148 18.45 6.22 9.01
CA PRO A 148 17.97 6.59 7.65
C PRO A 148 18.58 5.80 6.50
N ASP A 149 19.77 5.27 6.69
CA ASP A 149 20.48 4.45 5.70
C ASP A 149 20.00 2.99 5.64
N GLY A 150 19.18 2.54 6.59
CA GLY A 150 18.67 1.16 6.62
C GLY A 150 19.64 0.14 7.20
N ARG A 151 20.73 0.59 7.83
CA ARG A 151 21.69 -0.30 8.50
C ARG A 151 21.11 -0.86 9.80
N PRO A 152 21.52 -2.07 10.21
CA PRO A 152 21.08 -2.65 11.47
C PRO A 152 21.60 -1.84 12.67
N VAL A 153 20.80 -1.80 13.73
CA VAL A 153 21.17 -1.32 15.08
C VAL A 153 21.04 -2.49 16.03
N LEU A 154 22.14 -3.22 16.23
CA LEU A 154 22.17 -4.38 17.11
C LEU A 154 22.85 -4.04 18.43
N PRO A 155 22.14 -4.04 19.56
CA PRO A 155 22.75 -3.83 20.87
C PRO A 155 23.40 -5.13 21.39
N VAL A 156 24.40 -5.65 20.68
CA VAL A 156 24.98 -7.01 20.88
C VAL A 156 25.27 -7.33 22.35
N GLU A 157 25.89 -6.42 23.10
CA GLU A 157 26.20 -6.65 24.53
C GLU A 157 24.95 -6.85 25.40
N ILE A 158 23.82 -6.26 25.03
CA ILE A 158 22.54 -6.43 25.73
C ILE A 158 21.87 -7.75 25.32
N LEU A 159 22.12 -8.22 24.10
CA LEU A 159 21.58 -9.47 23.53
C LEU A 159 22.21 -10.72 24.15
N LYS A 160 23.48 -10.65 24.54
CA LYS A 160 24.24 -11.78 25.10
C LYS A 160 23.52 -12.44 26.29
N GLY A 161 23.36 -13.76 26.19
CA GLY A 161 22.75 -14.60 27.22
C GLY A 161 21.24 -14.44 27.39
N ARG A 162 20.56 -13.68 26.51
CA ARG A 162 19.10 -13.48 26.56
C ARG A 162 18.33 -14.59 25.86
N ARG A 163 17.05 -14.75 26.20
CA ARG A 163 16.12 -15.66 25.52
C ARG A 163 15.41 -14.94 24.37
N LEU A 164 15.63 -15.39 23.14
CA LEU A 164 14.99 -14.83 21.95
C LEU A 164 13.66 -15.53 21.68
N ALA A 165 12.56 -14.79 21.69
CA ALA A 165 11.27 -15.23 21.16
C ALA A 165 11.17 -14.93 19.65
N PHE A 166 10.69 -15.91 18.89
CA PHE A 166 10.44 -15.79 17.45
C PHE A 166 9.13 -16.49 17.10
N ASN A 167 8.54 -16.13 15.94
CA ASN A 167 7.27 -16.71 15.53
C ASN A 167 7.45 -18.14 15.00
N GLU A 168 8.29 -18.34 14.00
CA GLU A 168 8.57 -19.65 13.40
C GLU A 168 9.99 -19.66 12.77
N PRO A 169 10.59 -20.84 12.53
CA PRO A 169 11.99 -20.95 12.08
C PRO A 169 12.28 -20.23 10.75
N HIS A 170 11.35 -20.28 9.80
CA HIS A 170 11.50 -19.70 8.48
C HIS A 170 11.01 -18.25 8.39
N SER A 171 10.83 -17.56 9.51
CA SER A 171 10.41 -16.15 9.52
C SER A 171 11.53 -15.22 9.09
N MET A 172 11.33 -14.44 8.01
CA MET A 172 12.29 -13.39 7.63
C MET A 172 12.45 -12.38 8.77
N SER A 173 11.32 -11.87 9.28
CA SER A 173 11.30 -10.78 10.27
C SER A 173 11.73 -11.21 11.66
N GLY A 174 11.36 -12.43 12.06
CA GLY A 174 11.52 -12.92 13.43
C GLY A 174 12.80 -13.70 13.70
N MET A 175 13.43 -14.25 12.66
CA MET A 175 14.61 -15.13 12.80
C MET A 175 15.69 -14.82 11.78
N ILE A 176 15.40 -14.94 10.48
CA ILE A 176 16.43 -14.94 9.43
C ILE A 176 17.16 -13.60 9.34
N ALA A 177 16.44 -12.47 9.33
CA ALA A 177 17.07 -11.15 9.22
C ALA A 177 17.99 -10.83 10.40
N LEU A 178 17.55 -11.14 11.63
CA LEU A 178 18.37 -10.95 12.83
C LEU A 178 19.61 -11.83 12.81
N ARG A 179 19.47 -13.11 12.44
CA ARG A 179 20.60 -14.03 12.30
C ARG A 179 21.64 -13.51 11.30
N GLN A 180 21.20 -13.09 10.11
CA GLN A 180 22.09 -12.53 9.09
C GLN A 180 22.81 -11.25 9.56
N ASP A 181 22.10 -10.37 10.27
CA ASP A 181 22.71 -9.13 10.76
C ASP A 181 23.71 -9.41 11.90
N LEU A 182 23.47 -10.43 12.73
CA LEU A 182 24.43 -10.91 13.75
C LEU A 182 25.68 -11.49 13.09
N GLU A 183 25.51 -12.37 12.09
CA GLU A 183 26.60 -12.96 11.31
C GLU A 183 27.47 -11.87 10.67
N ALA A 184 26.85 -10.85 10.05
CA ALA A 184 27.56 -9.70 9.48
C ALA A 184 28.31 -8.86 10.53
N ALA A 185 27.88 -8.88 11.79
CA ALA A 185 28.55 -8.24 12.91
C ALA A 185 29.61 -9.13 13.59
N GLY A 186 29.93 -10.30 13.02
CA GLY A 186 30.88 -11.25 13.59
C GLY A 186 30.36 -11.96 14.85
N GLN A 187 29.04 -12.06 15.00
CA GLN A 187 28.36 -12.83 16.04
C GLN A 187 27.58 -13.97 15.40
N ASP A 188 27.05 -14.89 16.21
CA ASP A 188 26.14 -15.94 15.76
C ASP A 188 24.89 -15.98 16.64
N ILE A 189 23.88 -16.75 16.22
CA ILE A 189 22.61 -16.87 16.95
C ILE A 189 22.80 -17.46 18.36
N GLY A 190 23.90 -18.18 18.62
CA GLY A 190 24.32 -18.68 19.93
C GLY A 190 24.70 -17.59 20.93
N VAL A 191 24.67 -16.31 20.53
CA VAL A 191 24.67 -15.17 21.46
C VAL A 191 23.50 -15.24 22.45
N PHE A 192 22.39 -15.89 22.09
CA PHE A 192 21.23 -16.11 22.93
C PHE A 192 21.36 -17.39 23.77
N SER A 193 20.88 -17.36 25.02
CA SER A 193 20.89 -18.54 25.90
C SER A 193 19.79 -19.56 25.58
N ALA A 194 18.70 -19.10 24.95
CA ALA A 194 17.63 -19.96 24.46
C ALA A 194 16.86 -19.30 23.31
N LEU A 195 16.26 -20.14 22.47
CA LEU A 195 15.30 -19.75 21.43
C LEU A 195 13.92 -20.25 21.84
N VAL A 196 12.92 -19.36 21.82
CA VAL A 196 11.54 -19.63 22.24
C VAL A 196 10.63 -19.46 21.03
N GLU A 197 10.18 -20.57 20.45
CA GLU A 197 9.19 -20.54 19.37
C GLU A 197 7.81 -20.23 19.94
N THR A 198 7.14 -19.24 19.37
CA THR A 198 5.86 -18.72 19.88
C THR A 198 4.70 -18.85 18.90
N GLY A 199 4.96 -19.21 17.65
CA GLY A 199 3.97 -19.36 16.58
C GLY A 199 3.53 -18.06 15.90
N ALA A 200 3.66 -16.89 16.54
CA ALA A 200 3.23 -15.61 15.93
C ALA A 200 3.92 -14.40 16.54
N HIS A 201 4.09 -13.33 15.75
CA HIS A 201 4.67 -12.07 16.23
C HIS A 201 3.92 -11.48 17.43
N ARG A 202 2.57 -11.53 17.44
CA ARG A 202 1.76 -11.07 18.58
C ARG A 202 2.07 -11.88 19.85
N LEU A 203 2.33 -13.19 19.71
CA LEU A 203 2.69 -14.08 20.82
C LEU A 203 4.15 -13.87 21.28
N SER A 204 5.08 -13.56 20.37
CA SER A 204 6.45 -13.12 20.72
C SER A 204 6.42 -11.86 21.59
N ILE A 205 5.60 -10.86 21.25
CA ILE A 205 5.46 -9.62 22.03
C ILE A 205 4.98 -9.93 23.45
N ARG A 206 3.93 -10.74 23.58
CA ARG A 206 3.40 -11.19 24.88
C ARG A 206 4.45 -11.95 25.69
N ALA A 207 5.22 -12.85 25.05
CA ALA A 207 6.27 -13.61 25.71
C ALA A 207 7.34 -12.70 26.33
N VAL A 208 7.72 -11.62 25.65
CA VAL A 208 8.67 -10.63 26.17
C VAL A 208 8.05 -9.82 27.32
N ALA A 209 6.83 -9.33 27.14
CA ALA A 209 6.12 -8.57 28.17
C ALA A 209 5.98 -9.37 29.48
N GLU A 210 5.52 -10.61 29.37
CA GLU A 210 5.30 -11.55 30.49
C GLU A 210 6.60 -12.14 31.07
N GLY A 211 7.72 -12.00 30.37
CA GLY A 211 9.02 -12.53 30.80
C GLY A 211 9.26 -14.01 30.63
N ARG A 212 8.49 -14.63 29.74
CA ARG A 212 8.82 -15.94 29.17
C ARG A 212 9.99 -15.86 28.19
N ALA A 213 10.21 -14.69 27.59
CA ALA A 213 11.39 -14.36 26.79
C ALA A 213 11.91 -12.97 27.16
N ASP A 214 13.11 -12.63 26.68
CA ASP A 214 13.76 -11.36 26.99
C ASP A 214 13.79 -10.41 25.79
N ILE A 215 13.82 -10.97 24.57
CA ILE A 215 13.84 -10.21 23.32
C ILE A 215 12.98 -10.87 22.24
N ALA A 216 12.41 -10.07 21.34
CA ALA A 216 11.80 -10.54 20.09
C ALA A 216 12.12 -9.60 18.92
N ALA A 217 12.24 -10.14 17.71
CA ALA A 217 12.30 -9.37 16.48
C ALA A 217 10.93 -9.38 15.79
N ILE A 218 10.36 -8.20 15.53
CA ILE A 218 8.99 -8.04 15.00
C ILE A 218 9.02 -7.08 13.80
N ASP A 219 8.40 -7.44 12.67
CA ASP A 219 8.35 -6.53 11.52
C ASP A 219 7.65 -5.20 11.87
N CYS A 220 8.03 -4.11 11.21
CA CYS A 220 7.55 -2.78 11.59
C CYS A 220 6.03 -2.60 11.44
N ARG A 221 5.38 -3.29 10.51
CA ARG A 221 3.93 -3.19 10.31
C ARG A 221 3.19 -3.94 11.40
N THR A 222 3.60 -5.16 11.75
CA THR A 222 3.05 -5.86 12.92
C THR A 222 3.33 -5.12 14.21
N TRP A 223 4.50 -4.50 14.37
CA TRP A 223 4.78 -3.65 15.53
C TRP A 223 3.80 -2.47 15.61
N SER A 224 3.53 -1.79 14.49
CA SER A 224 2.53 -0.72 14.44
C SER A 224 1.12 -1.21 14.81
N LEU A 225 0.71 -2.41 14.34
CA LEU A 225 -0.56 -3.04 14.74
C LEU A 225 -0.58 -3.37 16.24
N ALA A 226 0.50 -3.92 16.77
CA ALA A 226 0.62 -4.23 18.19
C ALA A 226 0.52 -2.98 19.06
N GLN A 227 1.13 -1.86 18.66
CA GLN A 227 0.98 -0.59 19.36
C GLN A 227 -0.47 -0.08 19.40
N ARG A 228 -1.28 -0.40 18.38
CA ARG A 228 -2.71 -0.04 18.32
C ARG A 228 -3.59 -0.98 19.15
N PHE A 229 -3.33 -2.29 19.10
CA PHE A 229 -4.32 -3.30 19.51
C PHE A 229 -3.83 -4.33 20.54
N GLU A 230 -2.53 -4.41 20.83
CA GLU A 230 -1.98 -5.38 21.79
C GLU A 230 -1.55 -4.67 23.08
N PRO A 231 -2.25 -4.85 24.22
CA PRO A 231 -1.89 -4.23 25.49
C PRO A 231 -0.44 -4.51 25.92
N ALA A 232 0.09 -5.72 25.66
CA ALA A 232 1.47 -6.08 25.96
C ALA A 232 2.52 -5.19 25.25
N ALA A 233 2.15 -4.51 24.15
CA ALA A 233 3.02 -3.57 23.47
C ALA A 233 3.41 -2.36 24.35
N ARG A 234 2.63 -2.06 25.40
CA ARG A 234 2.95 -0.99 26.36
C ARG A 234 4.11 -1.37 27.28
N GLU A 235 4.29 -2.66 27.54
CA GLU A 235 5.29 -3.20 28.47
C GLU A 235 6.65 -3.46 27.81
N VAL A 236 6.76 -3.22 26.49
CA VAL A 236 8.00 -3.41 25.73
C VAL A 236 8.47 -2.11 25.07
N ALA A 237 9.76 -2.05 24.78
CA ALA A 237 10.39 -0.94 24.09
C ALA A 237 11.36 -1.45 23.02
N VAL A 238 11.49 -0.66 21.96
CA VAL A 238 12.45 -0.94 20.88
C VAL A 238 13.86 -0.66 21.38
N VAL A 239 14.74 -1.65 21.34
CA VAL A 239 16.16 -1.54 21.74
C VAL A 239 17.11 -1.56 20.55
N GLY A 240 16.60 -1.90 19.36
CA GLY A 240 17.38 -2.00 18.12
C GLY A 240 16.49 -2.27 16.91
N TRP A 241 17.13 -2.38 15.75
CA TRP A 241 16.46 -2.63 14.47
C TRP A 241 17.32 -3.57 13.63
N THR A 242 16.70 -4.47 12.87
CA THR A 242 17.41 -5.19 11.80
C THR A 242 17.71 -4.23 10.64
N GLY A 243 18.63 -4.62 9.77
CA GLY A 243 18.84 -3.95 8.49
C GLY A 243 17.61 -4.11 7.60
N PHE A 244 17.54 -3.30 6.54
CA PHE A 244 16.42 -3.40 5.60
C PHE A 244 16.34 -4.79 4.96
N ARG A 245 15.10 -5.25 4.81
CA ARG A 245 14.68 -6.40 4.03
C ARG A 245 13.55 -5.98 3.09
N PRO A 246 13.42 -6.64 1.92
CA PRO A 246 12.27 -6.42 1.05
C PRO A 246 10.96 -6.72 1.79
N GLY A 247 9.94 -5.90 1.58
CA GLY A 247 8.60 -6.02 2.13
C GLY A 247 7.90 -7.31 1.74
N LEU A 248 6.92 -7.73 2.56
CA LEU A 248 6.23 -9.01 2.36
C LEU A 248 5.52 -9.04 1.00
N PRO A 249 5.87 -9.98 0.10
CA PRO A 249 5.41 -9.95 -1.27
C PRO A 249 3.95 -10.39 -1.38
N TYR A 250 3.24 -9.76 -2.32
CA TYR A 250 2.05 -10.35 -2.90
C TYR A 250 2.45 -11.40 -3.92
N ILE A 251 1.80 -12.56 -3.87
CA ILE A 251 2.09 -13.72 -4.70
C ILE A 251 0.85 -14.21 -5.45
N SER A 252 1.07 -14.92 -6.54
CA SER A 252 0.02 -15.61 -7.30
C SER A 252 0.55 -16.96 -7.78
N SER A 253 -0.33 -17.93 -7.96
CA SER A 253 -0.01 -19.24 -8.52
C SER A 253 0.58 -19.08 -9.93
N ARG A 254 1.60 -19.88 -10.25
CA ARG A 254 2.13 -19.94 -11.63
C ARG A 254 1.16 -20.55 -12.64
N VAL A 255 0.16 -21.30 -12.17
CA VAL A 255 -0.90 -21.87 -13.03
C VAL A 255 -1.75 -20.77 -13.69
N VAL A 256 -1.87 -19.60 -13.06
CA VAL A 256 -2.64 -18.45 -13.56
C VAL A 256 -1.73 -17.36 -14.15
N ALA A 257 -0.59 -17.73 -14.73
CA ALA A 257 0.42 -16.81 -15.25
C ALA A 257 -0.14 -15.76 -16.22
N ASP A 258 -1.09 -16.16 -17.07
CA ASP A 258 -1.74 -15.28 -18.06
C ASP A 258 -2.51 -14.11 -17.40
N LEU A 259 -2.85 -14.22 -16.11
CA LEU A 259 -3.55 -13.17 -15.36
C LEU A 259 -2.59 -12.22 -14.59
N HIS A 260 -1.29 -12.52 -14.52
CA HIS A 260 -0.36 -11.80 -13.64
C HIS A 260 -0.20 -10.33 -13.99
N GLU A 261 -0.32 -9.95 -15.26
CA GLU A 261 -0.27 -8.54 -15.66
C GLU A 261 -1.51 -7.77 -15.18
N ALA A 262 -2.70 -8.34 -15.37
CA ALA A 262 -3.93 -7.76 -14.86
C ALA A 262 -3.91 -7.67 -13.32
N ILE A 263 -3.36 -8.68 -12.63
CA ILE A 263 -3.15 -8.64 -11.18
C ILE A 263 -2.20 -7.50 -10.80
N ARG A 264 -1.04 -7.38 -11.46
CA ARG A 264 -0.09 -6.27 -11.24
C ARG A 264 -0.78 -4.91 -11.40
N ASN A 265 -1.59 -4.74 -12.43
CA ASN A 265 -2.33 -3.50 -12.67
C ASN A 265 -3.42 -3.25 -11.61
N ALA A 266 -4.07 -4.30 -11.10
CA ALA A 266 -5.11 -4.19 -10.08
C ALA A 266 -4.56 -3.90 -8.67
N ILE A 267 -3.30 -4.22 -8.39
CA ILE A 267 -2.70 -3.98 -7.07
C ILE A 267 -1.98 -2.64 -6.97
N GLN A 268 -1.70 -1.97 -8.10
CA GLN A 268 -1.11 -0.64 -8.08
C GLN A 268 -2.04 0.26 -7.27
N ASP A 269 -1.44 0.96 -6.29
CA ASP A 269 -2.14 1.94 -5.48
C ASP A 269 -2.46 3.11 -6.42
N ARG A 270 -3.64 3.03 -7.05
CA ARG A 270 -4.15 4.15 -7.84
C ARG A 270 -4.58 5.20 -6.83
N PRO A 271 -4.17 6.46 -7.01
CA PRO A 271 -4.62 7.47 -6.10
C PRO A 271 -6.15 7.54 -6.10
N ASP A 272 -6.70 7.72 -4.91
CA ASP A 272 -8.12 7.85 -4.67
C ASP A 272 -8.35 9.00 -3.68
N ALA A 273 -9.62 9.29 -3.38
CA ALA A 273 -9.96 10.32 -2.42
C ALA A 273 -9.37 10.08 -1.02
N ARG A 274 -9.18 8.81 -0.61
CA ARG A 274 -8.62 8.47 0.71
C ARG A 274 -7.13 8.78 0.77
N LEU A 275 -6.38 8.40 -0.26
CA LEU A 275 -4.96 8.70 -0.39
C LEU A 275 -4.73 10.21 -0.47
N LEU A 276 -5.50 10.90 -1.31
CA LEU A 276 -5.43 12.36 -1.45
C LEU A 276 -5.66 13.03 -0.09
N ARG A 277 -6.75 12.70 0.62
CA ARG A 277 -7.04 13.26 1.94
C ARG A 277 -5.92 13.00 2.95
N ARG A 278 -5.41 11.76 2.99
CA ARG A 278 -4.32 11.38 3.89
C ARG A 278 -3.08 12.21 3.62
N LYS A 279 -2.67 12.31 2.36
CA LYS A 279 -1.51 13.08 1.91
C LYS A 279 -1.62 14.57 2.23
N LEU A 280 -2.79 15.17 2.05
CA LEU A 280 -3.03 16.57 2.42
C LEU A 280 -2.78 16.82 3.91
N ILE A 281 -3.23 15.92 4.77
CA ILE A 281 -3.10 16.06 6.23
C ILE A 281 -1.69 15.72 6.71
N GLU A 282 -1.15 14.57 6.30
CA GLU A 282 0.16 14.09 6.74
C GLU A 282 1.31 14.94 6.18
N GLY A 283 1.14 15.48 4.97
CA GLY A 283 2.09 16.42 4.35
C GLY A 283 2.05 17.83 4.94
N GLY A 284 1.13 18.12 5.87
CA GLY A 284 0.93 19.46 6.43
C GLY A 284 0.44 20.48 5.40
N ILE A 285 -0.16 20.00 4.29
CA ILE A 285 -0.72 20.84 3.23
C ILE A 285 -2.03 21.46 3.70
N ALA A 286 -2.89 20.68 4.36
CA ALA A 286 -4.17 21.13 4.88
C ALA A 286 -4.50 20.49 6.22
N SER A 287 -5.04 21.27 7.15
CA SER A 287 -5.77 20.72 8.29
C SER A 287 -7.11 20.12 7.84
N PRO A 288 -7.72 19.21 8.64
CA PRO A 288 -9.02 18.62 8.30
C PRO A 288 -10.13 19.64 7.99
N ASP A 289 -10.12 20.80 8.65
CA ASP A 289 -11.15 21.85 8.47
C ASP A 289 -10.92 22.70 7.21
N GLU A 290 -9.70 22.69 6.66
CA GLU A 290 -9.34 23.39 5.42
C GLU A 290 -9.66 22.56 4.17
N ILE A 291 -9.96 21.28 4.32
CA ILE A 291 -10.41 20.38 3.25
C ILE A 291 -11.93 20.52 3.11
N ARG A 292 -12.35 21.24 2.06
CA ARG A 292 -13.75 21.59 1.82
C ARG A 292 -14.12 21.14 0.42
N GLY A 293 -15.13 20.28 0.31
CA GLY A 293 -15.57 19.70 -0.95
C GLY A 293 -16.93 20.21 -1.42
N CYS A 294 -17.23 19.96 -2.69
CA CYS A 294 -18.54 20.22 -3.29
C CYS A 294 -19.58 19.23 -2.77
N THR A 295 -20.80 19.71 -2.62
CA THR A 295 -21.99 18.90 -2.42
C THR A 295 -22.40 18.18 -3.71
N GLN A 296 -23.18 17.11 -3.59
CA GLN A 296 -23.76 16.41 -4.75
C GLN A 296 -24.70 17.30 -5.59
N ALA A 297 -25.25 18.37 -5.01
CA ALA A 297 -26.07 19.33 -5.75
C ALA A 297 -25.21 20.25 -6.63
N GLU A 298 -24.09 20.76 -6.10
CA GLU A 298 -23.14 21.58 -6.86
C GLU A 298 -22.52 20.80 -8.02
N ILE A 299 -22.12 19.55 -7.79
CA ILE A 299 -21.57 18.71 -8.86
C ILE A 299 -22.59 18.48 -9.98
N ARG A 300 -23.85 18.24 -9.62
CA ARG A 300 -24.94 18.12 -10.62
C ARG A 300 -25.13 19.41 -11.42
N GLN A 301 -25.03 20.58 -10.79
CA GLN A 301 -25.10 21.86 -11.51
C GLN A 301 -23.95 22.04 -12.50
N ILE A 302 -22.75 21.56 -12.16
CA ILE A 302 -21.61 21.56 -13.09
C ILE A 302 -21.90 20.62 -14.27
N GLU A 303 -22.38 19.40 -13.99
CA GLU A 303 -22.73 18.42 -15.04
C GLU A 303 -23.87 18.91 -15.95
N ASP A 304 -24.91 19.53 -15.38
CA ASP A 304 -26.04 20.11 -16.13
C ASP A 304 -25.57 21.21 -17.10
N ARG A 305 -24.50 21.94 -16.75
CA ARG A 305 -23.97 23.04 -17.56
C ARG A 305 -22.96 22.57 -18.60
N TYR A 306 -22.09 21.63 -18.25
CA TYR A 306 -20.90 21.32 -19.04
C TYR A 306 -20.87 19.89 -19.59
N GLY A 307 -21.83 19.06 -19.24
CA GLY A 307 -21.88 17.64 -19.61
C GLY A 307 -21.36 16.72 -18.50
N PRO A 308 -21.49 15.40 -18.69
CA PRO A 308 -21.12 14.42 -17.67
C PRO A 308 -19.63 14.49 -17.33
N LEU A 309 -19.32 14.21 -16.06
CA LEU A 309 -17.94 14.20 -15.58
C LEU A 309 -17.50 12.78 -15.17
N PRO A 310 -16.22 12.43 -15.35
CA PRO A 310 -15.65 11.19 -14.84
C PRO A 310 -15.81 11.06 -13.32
N ASP A 311 -16.03 9.83 -12.83
CA ASP A 311 -16.25 9.53 -11.41
C ASP A 311 -15.08 10.00 -10.53
N ALA A 312 -13.85 9.75 -10.98
CA ALA A 312 -12.62 10.23 -10.32
C ALA A 312 -12.63 11.75 -10.10
N TYR A 313 -12.97 12.53 -11.12
CA TYR A 313 -12.99 13.99 -11.00
C TYR A 313 -14.11 14.48 -10.08
N LYS A 314 -15.29 13.83 -10.12
CA LYS A 314 -16.36 14.09 -9.16
C LYS A 314 -15.92 13.80 -7.73
N GLU A 315 -15.16 12.73 -7.47
CA GLU A 315 -14.60 12.47 -6.15
C GLU A 315 -13.59 13.53 -5.69
N ILE A 316 -12.73 14.00 -6.59
CA ILE A 316 -11.83 15.13 -6.31
C ILE A 316 -12.65 16.37 -5.91
N LEU A 317 -13.68 16.72 -6.69
CA LEU A 317 -14.57 17.85 -6.36
C LEU A 317 -15.27 17.66 -5.02
N ARG A 318 -15.78 16.46 -4.73
CA ARG A 318 -16.42 16.13 -3.43
C ARG A 318 -15.47 16.24 -2.25
N LEU A 319 -14.17 16.09 -2.46
CA LEU A 319 -13.18 16.16 -1.39
C LEU A 319 -12.63 17.58 -1.21
N ILE A 320 -12.17 18.21 -2.29
CA ILE A 320 -11.37 19.44 -2.24
C ILE A 320 -11.97 20.60 -3.04
N GLY A 321 -13.14 20.45 -3.65
CA GLY A 321 -13.67 21.41 -4.63
C GLY A 321 -13.81 22.85 -4.13
N HIS A 322 -13.94 23.10 -2.83
CA HIS A 322 -13.97 24.43 -2.20
C HIS A 322 -12.68 24.81 -1.46
N GLY A 323 -11.69 23.92 -1.39
CA GLY A 323 -10.37 24.19 -0.81
C GLY A 323 -9.65 22.97 -0.22
N ALA A 324 -8.32 23.04 -0.23
CA ALA A 324 -7.45 22.07 0.43
C ALA A 324 -6.20 22.76 0.99
N GLY A 325 -6.39 23.75 1.87
CA GLY A 325 -5.29 24.47 2.52
C GLY A 325 -4.29 25.07 1.52
N ARG A 326 -3.03 24.65 1.64
CA ARG A 326 -1.87 25.10 0.85
C ARG A 326 -1.59 24.24 -0.39
N LEU A 327 -2.56 23.46 -0.86
CA LEU A 327 -2.35 22.56 -2.01
C LEU A 327 -1.90 23.32 -3.27
N VAL A 328 -2.50 24.50 -3.51
CA VAL A 328 -2.11 25.41 -4.57
C VAL A 328 -2.22 26.85 -4.09
N ASP A 329 -1.43 27.75 -4.69
CA ASP A 329 -1.72 29.19 -4.62
C ASP A 329 -2.98 29.48 -5.43
N ARG A 330 -4.04 29.90 -4.75
CA ARG A 330 -5.35 30.21 -5.35
C ARG A 330 -5.33 31.37 -6.34
N MET A 331 -4.34 32.25 -6.25
CA MET A 331 -4.16 33.33 -7.22
C MET A 331 -3.53 32.81 -8.51
N GLU A 332 -2.62 31.84 -8.37
CA GLU A 332 -1.87 31.26 -9.47
C GLU A 332 -2.64 30.15 -10.18
N PHE A 333 -3.13 29.15 -9.46
CA PHE A 333 -3.80 27.98 -10.04
C PHE A 333 -5.30 27.98 -9.76
N TRP A 334 -6.07 27.92 -10.83
CA TRP A 334 -7.53 27.96 -10.79
C TRP A 334 -8.10 26.55 -10.93
N ILE A 335 -8.10 25.78 -9.83
CA ILE A 335 -8.54 24.37 -9.84
C ILE A 335 -9.83 24.11 -9.06
N TYR A 336 -10.28 25.09 -8.28
CA TYR A 336 -11.43 24.97 -7.37
C TYR A 336 -12.75 25.35 -8.07
N ALA A 337 -13.85 24.85 -7.53
CA ALA A 337 -15.19 24.93 -8.12
C ALA A 337 -15.64 26.37 -8.41
N ASP A 338 -15.28 27.31 -7.55
CA ASP A 338 -15.57 28.74 -7.69
C ASP A 338 -14.89 29.40 -8.90
N ARG A 339 -13.84 28.78 -9.45
CA ARG A 339 -13.12 29.26 -10.64
C ARG A 339 -13.43 28.45 -11.92
N LEU A 340 -14.14 27.33 -11.84
CA LEU A 340 -14.38 26.46 -13.00
C LEU A 340 -15.16 27.15 -14.12
N ASP A 341 -16.07 28.07 -13.80
CA ASP A 341 -16.79 28.87 -14.79
C ASP A 341 -15.83 29.77 -15.60
N GLU A 342 -14.83 30.36 -14.95
CA GLU A 342 -13.82 31.21 -15.58
C GLU A 342 -12.83 30.38 -16.39
N VAL A 343 -12.36 29.27 -15.81
CA VAL A 343 -11.48 28.29 -16.47
C VAL A 343 -12.12 27.75 -17.75
N ASN A 344 -13.40 27.37 -17.73
CA ASN A 344 -14.09 26.90 -18.92
C ASN A 344 -14.33 27.98 -19.97
N ARG A 345 -14.54 29.24 -19.55
CA ARG A 345 -14.67 30.35 -20.49
C ARG A 345 -13.35 30.63 -21.21
N HIS A 346 -12.25 30.72 -20.46
CA HIS A 346 -10.93 30.97 -21.02
C HIS A 346 -10.44 29.79 -21.87
N GLY A 347 -10.58 28.56 -21.37
CA GLY A 347 -10.21 27.36 -22.12
C GLY A 347 -10.93 27.26 -23.45
N ARG A 348 -12.24 27.53 -23.49
CA ARG A 348 -13.01 27.53 -24.76
C ARG A 348 -12.61 28.65 -25.72
N SER A 349 -12.22 29.82 -25.21
CA SER A 349 -11.66 30.89 -26.04
C SER A 349 -10.33 30.46 -26.65
N ALA A 350 -9.40 29.97 -25.82
CA ALA A 350 -8.11 29.46 -26.29
C ALA A 350 -8.26 28.32 -27.30
N MET A 351 -9.28 27.46 -27.10
CA MET A 351 -9.60 26.37 -28.01
C MET A 351 -10.02 26.87 -29.39
N GLN A 352 -10.81 27.94 -29.47
CA GLN A 352 -11.17 28.58 -30.74
C GLN A 352 -9.95 29.16 -31.45
N ASP A 353 -9.02 29.76 -30.70
CA ASP A 353 -7.77 30.29 -31.26
C ASP A 353 -6.89 29.16 -31.81
N PHE A 354 -6.74 28.05 -31.07
CA PHE A 354 -6.00 26.88 -31.52
C PHE A 354 -6.59 26.24 -32.78
N GLU A 355 -7.92 26.11 -32.84
CA GLU A 355 -8.62 25.61 -34.02
C GLU A 355 -8.42 26.53 -35.23
N ALA A 356 -8.45 27.86 -35.02
CA ALA A 356 -8.17 28.84 -36.07
C ALA A 356 -6.72 28.75 -36.59
N ASP A 357 -5.77 28.41 -35.71
CA ASP A 357 -4.37 28.17 -36.05
C ASP A 357 -4.10 26.76 -36.62
N GLY A 358 -5.16 25.95 -36.83
CA GLY A 358 -5.09 24.63 -37.44
C GLY A 358 -4.61 23.52 -36.50
N VAL A 359 -4.58 23.77 -35.19
CA VAL A 359 -4.25 22.74 -34.19
C VAL A 359 -5.50 21.91 -33.91
N SER A 360 -5.41 20.61 -34.24
CA SER A 360 -6.50 19.67 -33.98
C SER A 360 -6.46 19.18 -32.54
N LEU A 361 -7.63 19.14 -31.89
CA LEU A 361 -7.79 18.52 -30.59
C LEU A 361 -7.72 16.99 -30.71
N PRO A 362 -7.32 16.28 -29.64
CA PRO A 362 -7.50 14.84 -29.57
C PRO A 362 -8.98 14.47 -29.76
N GLU A 363 -9.28 13.36 -30.44
CA GLU A 363 -10.65 12.82 -30.62
C GLU A 363 -11.26 12.40 -29.28
N THR A 364 -11.63 13.38 -28.46
CA THR A 364 -12.07 13.22 -27.07
C THR A 364 -13.54 13.55 -26.87
N GLY A 365 -14.23 13.99 -27.94
CA GLY A 365 -15.60 14.48 -27.86
C GLY A 365 -15.68 15.83 -27.14
N PRO A 366 -16.80 16.14 -26.46
CA PRO A 366 -16.93 17.34 -25.64
C PRO A 366 -15.86 17.38 -24.54
N VAL A 367 -15.31 18.56 -24.26
CA VAL A 367 -14.26 18.75 -23.24
C VAL A 367 -14.74 19.62 -22.07
N PHE A 368 -14.17 19.36 -20.89
CA PHE A 368 -14.34 20.14 -19.69
C PHE A 368 -12.97 20.62 -19.18
N PHE A 369 -12.81 21.93 -19.02
CA PHE A 369 -11.58 22.51 -18.51
C PHE A 369 -11.57 22.46 -16.98
N ILE A 370 -10.51 21.89 -16.41
CA ILE A 370 -10.40 21.59 -14.98
C ILE A 370 -9.41 22.48 -14.24
N SER A 371 -8.50 23.13 -14.96
CA SER A 371 -7.50 24.03 -14.37
C SER A 371 -6.90 25.00 -15.39
N ALA A 372 -6.46 26.15 -14.92
CA ALA A 372 -5.59 27.09 -15.64
C ALA A 372 -4.61 27.74 -14.66
N ARG A 373 -3.42 28.15 -15.14
CA ARG A 373 -2.43 28.90 -14.37
C ARG A 373 -2.52 30.37 -14.76
N GLN A 374 -3.15 31.19 -13.93
CA GLN A 374 -3.42 32.61 -14.18
C GLN A 374 -4.16 32.89 -15.50
N GLY A 375 -4.93 31.90 -15.99
CA GLY A 375 -5.61 31.96 -17.28
C GLY A 375 -4.80 31.37 -18.45
N ASP A 376 -3.51 31.12 -18.26
CA ASP A 376 -2.65 30.45 -19.22
C ASP A 376 -2.63 28.93 -19.01
N TYR A 377 -2.17 28.22 -20.04
CA TYR A 377 -2.02 26.76 -20.07
C TYR A 377 -3.28 26.01 -19.58
N PRO A 378 -4.46 26.23 -20.20
CA PRO A 378 -5.67 25.57 -19.75
C PRO A 378 -5.54 24.06 -19.92
N THR A 379 -5.93 23.35 -18.88
CA THR A 379 -5.93 21.89 -18.81
C THR A 379 -7.37 21.37 -18.81
N PHE A 380 -7.60 20.27 -19.50
CA PHE A 380 -8.94 19.73 -19.72
C PHE A 380 -8.97 18.21 -19.71
N ILE A 381 -10.18 17.69 -19.56
CA ILE A 381 -10.53 16.28 -19.63
C ILE A 381 -11.70 16.09 -20.60
N PRO A 382 -11.90 14.87 -21.14
CA PRO A 382 -13.14 14.49 -21.80
C PRO A 382 -14.35 14.66 -20.87
N ALA A 383 -15.37 15.41 -21.31
CA ALA A 383 -16.66 15.53 -20.64
C ALA A 383 -17.53 14.32 -20.99
N SER A 384 -17.25 13.21 -20.32
CA SER A 384 -17.83 11.90 -20.59
C SER A 384 -18.16 11.15 -19.30
N GLU A 385 -19.10 10.22 -19.39
CA GLU A 385 -19.29 9.21 -18.36
C GLU A 385 -18.13 8.22 -18.39
N GLY A 386 -17.56 7.90 -17.23
CA GLY A 386 -16.42 7.00 -17.12
C GLY A 386 -15.80 7.02 -15.72
N SER A 387 -14.96 6.04 -15.42
CA SER A 387 -14.34 5.94 -14.09
C SER A 387 -13.28 7.01 -13.86
N ASP A 388 -12.45 7.29 -14.86
CA ASP A 388 -11.28 8.16 -14.79
C ASP A 388 -10.93 8.64 -16.21
N ALA A 389 -10.17 9.72 -16.32
CA ALA A 389 -9.86 10.35 -17.59
C ALA A 389 -8.42 10.88 -17.65
N ALA A 390 -7.84 10.81 -18.86
CA ALA A 390 -6.58 11.47 -19.16
C ALA A 390 -6.72 12.99 -19.08
N VAL A 391 -5.64 13.67 -18.67
CA VAL A 391 -5.57 15.12 -18.59
C VAL A 391 -4.69 15.65 -19.72
N PHE A 392 -5.22 16.63 -20.44
CA PHE A 392 -4.56 17.31 -21.54
C PHE A 392 -4.29 18.77 -21.19
N MET A 393 -3.24 19.33 -21.75
CA MET A 393 -2.86 20.74 -21.58
C MET A 393 -2.74 21.39 -22.95
N MET A 394 -3.31 22.58 -23.09
CA MET A 394 -3.08 23.45 -24.24
C MET A 394 -1.86 24.33 -23.97
N ASN A 395 -0.81 24.17 -24.75
CA ASN A 395 0.42 24.94 -24.63
C ASN A 395 0.47 26.04 -25.68
N GLY A 396 0.10 27.27 -25.30
CA GLY A 396 0.07 28.43 -26.19
C GLY A 396 1.43 28.77 -26.79
N ASP A 397 2.52 28.59 -26.04
CA ASP A 397 3.88 28.92 -26.53
C ASP A 397 4.33 27.99 -27.65
N ARG A 398 3.92 26.72 -27.60
CA ARG A 398 4.27 25.69 -28.59
C ARG A 398 3.20 25.50 -29.65
N ASN A 399 2.02 26.08 -29.44
CA ASN A 399 0.81 25.82 -30.22
C ASN A 399 0.49 24.31 -30.31
N THR A 400 0.53 23.61 -29.17
CA THR A 400 0.33 22.15 -29.08
C THR A 400 -0.68 21.77 -28.02
N VAL A 401 -1.37 20.65 -28.22
CA VAL A 401 -2.15 19.97 -27.19
C VAL A 401 -1.40 18.72 -26.75
N GLU A 402 -1.02 18.68 -25.48
CA GLU A 402 -0.18 17.62 -24.93
C GLU A 402 -0.98 16.83 -23.89
N ARG A 403 -0.95 15.50 -23.96
CA ARG A 403 -1.44 14.65 -22.87
C ARG A 403 -0.41 14.70 -21.75
N ILE A 404 -0.77 15.29 -20.62
CA ILE A 404 0.15 15.49 -19.48
C ILE A 404 0.00 14.40 -18.41
N HIS A 405 -1.19 13.79 -18.30
CA HIS A 405 -1.41 12.65 -17.41
C HIS A 405 -2.34 11.60 -18.02
N ASP A 406 -2.20 10.35 -17.56
CA ASP A 406 -3.08 9.26 -17.92
C ASP A 406 -4.39 9.25 -17.11
N SER A 407 -4.43 9.97 -15.99
CA SER A 407 -5.52 9.98 -15.00
C SER A 407 -5.66 11.36 -14.33
N VAL A 408 -6.89 11.75 -13.94
CA VAL A 408 -7.10 12.96 -13.12
C VAL A 408 -6.57 12.80 -11.70
N TRP A 409 -6.43 11.56 -11.22
CA TRP A 409 -5.80 11.26 -9.94
C TRP A 409 -4.30 11.55 -9.97
N ASP A 410 -3.61 11.16 -11.04
CA ASP A 410 -2.19 11.45 -11.20
C ASP A 410 -1.93 12.96 -11.29
N TRP A 411 -2.82 13.68 -11.98
CA TRP A 411 -2.80 15.14 -12.08
C TRP A 411 -2.92 15.81 -10.72
N ILE A 412 -3.94 15.49 -9.92
CA ILE A 412 -4.09 16.15 -8.60
C ILE A 412 -2.98 15.75 -7.63
N MET A 413 -2.45 14.53 -7.75
CA MET A 413 -1.33 14.07 -6.93
C MET A 413 0.00 14.72 -7.31
N GLU A 414 0.15 15.28 -8.50
CA GLU A 414 1.29 16.14 -8.84
C GLU A 414 1.30 17.41 -8.01
N PHE A 415 0.17 18.10 -7.89
CA PHE A 415 0.05 19.27 -7.01
C PHE A 415 0.36 18.94 -5.55
N VAL A 416 -0.02 17.75 -5.08
CA VAL A 416 0.34 17.29 -3.74
C VAL A 416 1.86 17.17 -3.58
N ARG A 417 2.56 16.55 -4.56
CA ARG A 417 4.02 16.41 -4.54
C ARG A 417 4.72 17.75 -4.56
N ASP A 418 4.23 18.68 -5.37
CA ASP A 418 4.77 20.04 -5.47
C ASP A 418 4.57 20.80 -4.16
N ALA A 419 3.37 20.74 -3.57
CA ALA A 419 3.09 21.34 -2.27
C ALA A 419 3.99 20.75 -1.17
N GLU A 420 4.13 19.41 -1.09
CA GLU A 420 5.06 18.74 -0.15
C GLU A 420 6.50 19.27 -0.34
N TYR A 421 6.95 19.43 -1.59
CA TYR A 421 8.28 19.97 -1.91
C TYR A 421 8.45 21.41 -1.42
N PHE A 422 7.53 22.32 -1.75
CA PHE A 422 7.63 23.73 -1.37
C PHE A 422 7.54 23.93 0.15
N ILE A 423 6.62 23.20 0.81
CA ILE A 423 6.51 23.18 2.27
C ILE A 423 7.81 22.71 2.91
N GLY A 424 8.41 21.63 2.40
CA GLY A 424 9.69 21.11 2.87
C GLY A 424 10.86 22.09 2.71
N LYS A 425 10.75 23.05 1.78
CA LYS A 425 11.70 24.16 1.58
C LYS A 425 11.37 25.41 2.40
N GLY A 426 10.28 25.42 3.17
CA GLY A 426 9.80 26.59 3.90
C GLY A 426 9.21 27.68 3.01
N LEU A 427 8.94 27.35 1.74
CA LEU A 427 8.26 28.22 0.79
C LEU A 427 6.75 28.09 0.99
N ARG A 428 6.02 29.17 0.66
CA ARG A 428 4.57 29.23 0.85
C ARG A 428 3.82 28.47 -0.21
#